data_AF-A0A844ZS58-F1
#
_entry.id   AF-A0A844ZS58-F1
#
_cell.length_a   1.000
_cell.length_b   1.000
_cell.length_c   1.000
_cell.angle_alpha   90.00
_cell.angle_beta   90.00
_cell.angle_gamma   90.00
#
_symmetry.space_group_name_H-M   'P 1'
#
loop_
_entity.id
_entity.type
_entity.pdbx_description
1 polymer ?
#
loop_
_entity_poly.entity_id
_entity_poly.type
_entity_poly.pdbx_seq_one_letter_code
_entity_poly.pdbx_strand_id
1 'polypeptide(L)'
;MAVRIFAALLGALALSGCITPLPDLTQSRSPCRSDPGGWCDFVREAAAQSYVYAMLSSNAYDDEDSYDLPVWLAERQAADNDGSGLAYSVFNRFAAQGGKRGALKARIIAFRGTEFGSASDIFSGSFGSSQKEGARSIYAAERALLDLEGNGDIPIVVTGHSLGGALATQISIEHPDVRAYVFNTSPFFSGDPAANDMNRLAVSERGEFLRVLRKYKSAPAADMLVINCNPSQSASSKHSIRKLADCLTWIAAYSDPAAWDLLEPNAIRKPEVECGDADKVHPGAEKSDGAGRCVHQLAPEVD
;
A
#
# COMPACT_ATOMS: atom_id res chain seq x y z
N MET A 1 -53.94 -22.95 -13.78
CA MET A 1 -52.50 -22.96 -14.13
C MET A 1 -51.98 -21.60 -14.61
N ALA A 2 -52.81 -20.74 -15.24
CA ALA A 2 -52.40 -19.43 -15.76
C ALA A 2 -52.02 -18.36 -14.71
N VAL A 3 -52.56 -18.41 -13.49
CA VAL A 3 -52.34 -17.38 -12.46
C VAL A 3 -50.93 -17.45 -11.84
N ARG A 4 -50.27 -18.62 -11.85
CA ARG A 4 -48.91 -18.78 -11.31
C ARG A 4 -47.81 -18.29 -12.25
N ILE A 5 -48.09 -18.24 -13.56
CA ILE A 5 -47.13 -17.79 -14.57
C ILE A 5 -47.03 -16.26 -14.58
N PHE A 6 -48.14 -15.55 -14.35
CA PHE A 6 -48.15 -14.09 -14.27
C PHE A 6 -47.40 -13.53 -13.05
N ALA A 7 -47.45 -14.23 -11.90
CA ALA A 7 -46.73 -13.81 -10.70
C ALA A 7 -45.20 -13.93 -10.85
N ALA A 8 -44.72 -14.94 -11.58
CA ALA A 8 -43.29 -15.13 -11.83
C ALA A 8 -42.71 -14.07 -12.80
N LEU A 9 -43.49 -13.65 -13.80
CA LEU A 9 -43.09 -12.61 -14.76
C LEU A 9 -43.07 -11.20 -14.14
N LEU A 10 -44.01 -10.88 -13.24
CA LEU A 10 -43.97 -9.60 -12.52
C LEU A 10 -42.83 -9.53 -11.48
N GLY A 11 -42.44 -10.66 -10.88
CA GLY A 11 -41.29 -10.72 -9.97
C GLY A 11 -39.96 -10.47 -10.67
N ALA A 12 -39.79 -10.97 -11.91
CA ALA A 12 -38.58 -10.75 -12.69
C ALA A 12 -38.43 -9.30 -13.18
N LEU A 13 -39.52 -8.62 -13.50
CA LEU A 13 -39.51 -7.22 -13.92
C LEU A 13 -39.30 -6.24 -12.74
N ALA A 14 -39.74 -6.57 -11.53
CA ALA A 14 -39.50 -5.75 -10.34
C ALA A 14 -38.05 -5.79 -9.82
N LEU A 15 -37.26 -6.80 -10.22
CA LEU A 15 -35.82 -6.90 -9.90
C LEU A 15 -34.91 -6.18 -10.90
N SER A 16 -35.47 -5.64 -11.99
CA SER A 16 -34.74 -4.77 -12.92
C SER A 16 -34.66 -3.30 -12.45
N GLY A 17 -34.85 -3.09 -11.13
CA GLY A 17 -34.66 -1.80 -10.49
C GLY A 17 -33.37 -1.16 -10.97
N CYS A 18 -33.48 0.07 -11.45
CA CYS A 18 -32.46 0.84 -12.11
C CYS A 18 -31.07 0.57 -11.52
N ILE A 19 -30.28 -0.28 -12.18
CA ILE A 19 -28.83 -0.29 -12.03
C ILE A 19 -28.39 1.00 -12.70
N THR A 20 -28.54 2.12 -11.99
CA THR A 20 -27.67 3.25 -12.25
C THR A 20 -26.28 2.70 -11.96
N PRO A 21 -25.35 2.66 -12.93
CA PRO A 21 -23.96 2.40 -12.63
C PRO A 21 -23.50 3.64 -11.85
N LEU A 22 -23.85 3.69 -10.57
CA LEU A 22 -23.22 4.58 -9.63
C LEU A 22 -21.72 4.31 -9.82
N PRO A 23 -20.91 5.35 -10.07
CA PRO A 23 -19.48 5.16 -10.15
C PRO A 23 -19.09 4.41 -8.88
N ASP A 24 -18.36 3.32 -9.04
CA ASP A 24 -17.94 2.51 -7.92
C ASP A 24 -17.12 3.39 -6.97
N LEU A 25 -17.77 3.91 -5.93
CA LEU A 25 -17.21 4.86 -4.97
C LEU A 25 -16.10 4.21 -4.11
N THR A 26 -15.90 2.89 -4.24
CA THR A 26 -14.75 2.21 -3.66
C THR A 26 -13.47 2.42 -4.47
N GLN A 27 -13.55 3.08 -5.63
CA GLN A 27 -12.41 3.44 -6.44
C GLN A 27 -12.05 4.90 -6.19
N SER A 28 -10.85 5.10 -5.67
CA SER A 28 -10.30 6.40 -5.30
C SER A 28 -10.05 7.39 -6.46
N ARG A 29 -10.54 7.08 -7.67
CA ARG A 29 -10.29 7.85 -8.92
C ARG A 29 -11.51 8.61 -9.49
N SER A 30 -12.73 8.24 -9.12
CA SER A 30 -13.94 8.90 -9.65
C SER A 30 -14.51 9.82 -8.56
N PRO A 31 -14.77 11.13 -8.82
CA PRO A 31 -15.04 11.80 -10.11
C PRO A 31 -13.88 12.65 -10.72
N CYS A 32 -12.63 12.42 -10.33
CA CYS A 32 -11.50 13.36 -10.51
C CYS A 32 -10.84 13.34 -11.90
N ARG A 33 -11.66 13.25 -12.96
CA ARG A 33 -11.19 13.12 -14.36
C ARG A 33 -10.44 14.34 -14.88
N SER A 34 -10.63 15.50 -14.26
CA SER A 34 -9.94 16.75 -14.61
C SER A 34 -8.64 16.94 -13.84
N ASP A 35 -8.36 16.08 -12.86
CA ASP A 35 -7.23 16.24 -11.97
C ASP A 35 -5.97 15.63 -12.61
N PRO A 36 -4.76 15.99 -12.14
CA PRO A 36 -3.51 15.44 -12.66
C PRO A 36 -3.52 13.90 -12.69
N GLY A 37 -3.34 13.34 -13.89
CA GLY A 37 -3.39 11.89 -14.14
C GLY A 37 -4.78 11.24 -13.99
N GLY A 38 -5.83 12.01 -13.72
CA GLY A 38 -7.15 11.48 -13.36
C GLY A 38 -7.24 10.99 -11.91
N TRP A 39 -6.28 11.37 -11.06
CA TRP A 39 -6.21 10.96 -9.66
C TRP A 39 -6.78 12.05 -8.77
N CYS A 40 -7.69 11.72 -7.86
CA CYS A 40 -8.19 12.69 -6.88
C CYS A 40 -7.08 13.21 -5.97
N ASP A 41 -7.22 14.45 -5.48
CA ASP A 41 -6.25 15.09 -4.58
C ASP A 41 -5.88 14.21 -3.38
N PHE A 42 -6.87 13.61 -2.70
CA PHE A 42 -6.62 12.74 -1.55
C PHE A 42 -5.82 11.47 -1.91
N VAL A 43 -5.91 10.99 -3.15
CA VAL A 43 -5.08 9.86 -3.63
C VAL A 43 -3.66 10.31 -3.85
N ARG A 44 -3.47 11.47 -4.48
CA ARG A 44 -2.13 12.02 -4.69
C ARG A 44 -1.44 12.33 -3.37
N GLU A 45 -2.19 12.86 -2.41
CA GLU A 45 -1.70 13.10 -1.04
C GLU A 45 -1.33 11.78 -0.34
N ALA A 46 -2.23 10.79 -0.33
CA ALA A 46 -1.94 9.49 0.28
C ALA A 46 -0.75 8.78 -0.41
N ALA A 47 -0.64 8.90 -1.74
CA ALA A 47 0.49 8.37 -2.50
C ALA A 47 1.80 9.07 -2.11
N ALA A 48 1.82 10.41 -2.08
CA ALA A 48 2.98 11.19 -1.64
C ALA A 48 3.41 10.86 -0.20
N GLN A 49 2.44 10.58 0.69
CA GLN A 49 2.73 10.17 2.06
C GLN A 49 3.27 8.74 2.19
N SER A 50 2.99 7.85 1.22
CA SER A 50 3.18 6.39 1.40
C SER A 50 4.13 5.71 0.41
N TYR A 51 4.40 6.29 -0.77
CA TYR A 51 5.15 5.61 -1.84
C TYR A 51 6.50 5.06 -1.37
N VAL A 52 7.23 5.85 -0.58
CA VAL A 52 8.55 5.43 -0.12
C VAL A 52 8.48 4.25 0.84
N TYR A 53 7.45 4.19 1.69
CA TYR A 53 7.25 3.05 2.58
C TYR A 53 6.80 1.79 1.81
N ALA A 54 6.12 1.97 0.68
CA ALA A 54 5.82 0.87 -0.24
C ALA A 54 7.11 0.33 -0.88
N MET A 55 8.02 1.22 -1.32
CA MET A 55 9.36 0.82 -1.81
C MET A 55 10.15 0.09 -0.73
N LEU A 56 10.20 0.61 0.50
CA LEU A 56 10.89 -0.05 1.62
C LEU A 56 10.27 -1.42 1.96
N SER A 57 8.94 -1.53 1.87
CA SER A 57 8.25 -2.83 2.01
C SER A 57 8.58 -3.80 0.89
N SER A 58 8.90 -3.30 -0.32
CA SER A 58 9.38 -4.11 -1.43
C SER A 58 10.83 -4.56 -1.20
N ASN A 59 11.74 -3.64 -0.88
CA ASN A 59 13.15 -3.94 -0.61
C ASN A 59 13.34 -4.90 0.57
N ALA A 60 12.40 -4.96 1.52
CA ALA A 60 12.43 -5.93 2.60
C ALA A 60 12.30 -7.40 2.14
N TYR A 61 11.90 -7.66 0.89
CA TYR A 61 11.93 -8.99 0.30
C TYR A 61 13.32 -9.39 -0.22
N ASP A 62 14.27 -8.45 -0.28
CA ASP A 62 15.67 -8.62 -0.74
C ASP A 62 15.78 -9.45 -2.03
N ASP A 63 15.06 -9.01 -3.06
CA ASP A 63 15.10 -9.60 -4.39
C ASP A 63 16.04 -8.80 -5.32
N GLU A 64 16.36 -9.38 -6.49
CA GLU A 64 17.23 -8.77 -7.52
C GLU A 64 16.67 -7.44 -8.07
N ASP A 65 15.42 -7.07 -7.74
CA ASP A 65 14.70 -5.89 -8.22
C ASP A 65 14.39 -4.91 -7.07
N SER A 66 15.41 -4.64 -6.25
CA SER A 66 15.35 -3.65 -5.18
C SER A 66 15.36 -2.22 -5.73
N TYR A 67 14.60 -1.32 -5.08
CA TYR A 67 14.56 0.08 -5.42
C TYR A 67 15.86 0.81 -5.05
N ASP A 68 16.34 1.64 -5.97
CA ASP A 68 17.25 2.75 -5.69
C ASP A 68 16.53 3.78 -4.81
N LEU A 69 17.01 3.92 -3.59
CA LEU A 69 16.42 4.81 -2.59
C LEU A 69 16.99 6.24 -2.69
N PRO A 70 16.19 7.27 -2.36
CA PRO A 70 16.68 8.63 -2.35
C PRO A 70 17.76 8.82 -1.27
N VAL A 71 18.68 9.76 -1.48
CA VAL A 71 19.86 9.97 -0.61
C VAL A 71 19.53 10.17 0.86
N TRP A 72 18.33 10.67 1.19
CA TRP A 72 17.89 10.89 2.56
C TRP A 72 17.37 9.63 3.27
N LEU A 73 17.37 8.47 2.59
CA LEU A 73 17.19 7.15 3.19
C LEU A 73 18.49 6.37 3.17
N ALA A 74 18.72 5.61 4.24
CA ALA A 74 19.83 4.68 4.34
C ALA A 74 19.34 3.39 5.01
N GLU A 75 19.66 2.26 4.41
CA GLU A 75 19.54 0.99 5.11
C GLU A 75 20.59 0.90 6.22
N ARG A 76 20.16 0.43 7.38
CA ARG A 76 21.01 0.18 8.55
C ARG A 76 21.28 -1.32 8.69
N GLN A 77 20.25 -2.12 8.49
CA GLN A 77 20.28 -3.56 8.71
C GLN A 77 19.17 -4.23 7.89
N ALA A 78 19.47 -5.40 7.34
CA ALA A 78 18.50 -6.39 6.93
C ALA A 78 18.69 -7.66 7.75
N ALA A 79 17.59 -8.36 7.99
CA ALA A 79 17.57 -9.66 8.62
C ALA A 79 16.66 -10.58 7.81
N ASP A 80 17.24 -11.66 7.30
CA ASP A 80 16.53 -12.75 6.65
C ASP A 80 15.63 -13.54 7.61
N ASN A 81 14.87 -14.46 7.04
CA ASN A 81 13.96 -15.33 7.77
C ASN A 81 14.68 -16.05 8.91
N ASP A 82 14.22 -15.81 10.13
CA ASP A 82 14.61 -16.61 11.30
C ASP A 82 13.81 -17.93 11.37
N GLY A 83 14.01 -18.69 12.46
CA GLY A 83 13.28 -19.95 12.68
C GLY A 83 11.76 -19.82 12.80
N SER A 84 11.22 -18.59 12.89
CA SER A 84 9.79 -18.28 12.86
C SER A 84 9.29 -17.81 11.50
N GLY A 85 10.19 -17.60 10.53
CA GLY A 85 9.89 -16.96 9.25
C GLY A 85 9.68 -15.44 9.38
N LEU A 86 10.20 -14.81 10.43
CA LEU A 86 10.24 -13.35 10.54
C LEU A 86 11.48 -12.84 9.79
N ALA A 87 11.26 -11.87 8.90
CA ALA A 87 12.29 -11.11 8.21
C ALA A 87 11.92 -9.63 8.19
N TYR A 88 12.93 -8.76 8.19
CA TYR A 88 12.74 -7.32 8.23
C TYR A 88 13.97 -6.56 7.75
N SER A 89 13.75 -5.31 7.36
CA SER A 89 14.82 -4.34 7.10
C SER A 89 14.58 -3.07 7.92
N VAL A 90 15.67 -2.47 8.38
CA VAL A 90 15.69 -1.26 9.20
C VAL A 90 16.37 -0.15 8.41
N PHE A 91 15.70 1.00 8.31
CA PHE A 91 16.19 2.17 7.61
C PHE A 91 16.25 3.38 8.52
N ASN A 92 17.17 4.29 8.22
CA ASN A 92 17.21 5.62 8.79
C ASN A 92 16.75 6.64 7.74
N ARG A 93 15.80 7.49 8.13
CA ARG A 93 15.39 8.67 7.37
C ARG A 93 16.10 9.89 7.94
N PHE A 94 16.79 10.63 7.08
CA PHE A 94 17.51 11.85 7.42
C PHE A 94 16.81 13.08 6.82
N ALA A 95 17.13 14.26 7.33
CA ALA A 95 16.88 15.50 6.60
C ALA A 95 17.74 15.51 5.32
N ALA A 96 17.19 16.02 4.21
CA ALA A 96 17.96 16.27 2.99
C ALA A 96 18.42 17.73 2.98
N GLN A 97 19.71 17.98 2.83
CA GLN A 97 20.24 19.33 2.64
C GLN A 97 21.34 19.33 1.58
N GLY A 98 21.09 20.00 0.44
CA GLY A 98 22.05 20.10 -0.66
C GLY A 98 22.53 18.75 -1.20
N GLY A 99 21.62 17.77 -1.32
CA GLY A 99 21.95 16.42 -1.79
C GLY A 99 22.70 15.54 -0.78
N LYS A 100 22.79 15.95 0.49
CA LYS A 100 23.45 15.20 1.56
C LYS A 100 22.48 14.87 2.70
N ARG A 101 22.80 13.81 3.45
CA ARG A 101 22.12 13.43 4.69
C ARG A 101 22.48 14.41 5.81
N GLY A 102 21.47 15.01 6.42
CA GLY A 102 21.56 15.84 7.61
C GLY A 102 21.21 15.06 8.87
N ALA A 103 20.51 15.70 9.81
CA ALA A 103 20.07 15.08 11.05
C ALA A 103 19.12 13.89 10.83
N LEU A 104 19.21 12.88 11.70
CA LEU A 104 18.24 11.78 11.74
C LEU A 104 16.84 12.34 12.03
N LYS A 105 15.84 11.81 11.33
CA LYS A 105 14.43 12.26 11.42
C LYS A 105 13.47 11.13 11.78
N ALA A 106 13.78 9.90 11.39
CA ALA A 106 13.03 8.72 11.81
C ALA A 106 13.87 7.46 11.64
N ARG A 107 13.54 6.45 12.44
CA ARG A 107 13.91 5.04 12.20
C ARG A 107 12.69 4.35 11.58
N ILE A 108 12.90 3.54 10.55
CA ILE A 108 11.83 2.84 9.85
C ILE A 108 12.09 1.34 9.92
N ILE A 109 11.10 0.56 10.33
CA ILE A 109 11.16 -0.91 10.33
C ILE A 109 10.18 -1.41 9.26
N ALA A 110 10.71 -2.05 8.22
CA ALA A 110 9.94 -2.67 7.16
C ALA A 110 9.89 -4.19 7.38
N PHE A 111 8.73 -4.71 7.76
CA PHE A 111 8.53 -6.14 7.93
C PHE A 111 8.24 -6.80 6.58
N ARG A 112 8.94 -7.89 6.28
CA ARG A 112 8.70 -8.70 5.09
C ARG A 112 7.42 -9.51 5.26
N GLY A 113 6.66 -9.65 4.18
CA GLY A 113 5.57 -10.64 4.13
C GLY A 113 6.07 -12.01 3.66
N THR A 114 5.17 -12.95 3.43
CA THR A 114 5.54 -14.26 2.87
C THR A 114 5.66 -14.21 1.36
N GLU A 115 6.52 -15.04 0.77
CA GLU A 115 6.70 -15.13 -0.67
C GLU A 115 5.53 -15.85 -1.37
N PHE A 116 5.27 -15.45 -2.61
CA PHE A 116 4.09 -15.77 -3.41
C PHE A 116 3.84 -17.25 -3.73
N GLY A 117 4.81 -18.14 -3.47
CA GLY A 117 4.69 -19.58 -3.75
C GLY A 117 3.78 -20.36 -2.79
N SER A 118 3.41 -19.78 -1.64
CA SER A 118 2.73 -20.52 -0.56
C SER A 118 1.58 -19.75 0.10
N ALA A 119 1.12 -18.65 -0.50
CA ALA A 119 0.06 -17.80 0.06
C ALA A 119 -1.19 -18.62 0.44
N SER A 120 -1.68 -19.51 -0.42
CA SER A 120 -2.85 -20.36 -0.11
C SER A 120 -2.62 -21.36 1.03
N ASP A 121 -1.39 -21.85 1.20
CA ASP A 121 -1.04 -22.87 2.21
C ASP A 121 -0.72 -22.25 3.57
N ILE A 122 -0.09 -21.07 3.61
CA ILE A 122 0.27 -20.39 4.86
C ILE A 122 -0.96 -19.83 5.58
N PHE A 123 -1.98 -19.36 4.85
CA PHE A 123 -3.18 -18.78 5.45
C PHE A 123 -4.11 -19.82 6.11
N SER A 124 -3.83 -21.11 5.95
CA SER A 124 -4.60 -22.20 6.55
C SER A 124 -3.91 -22.93 7.72
N GLY A 125 -2.60 -22.73 7.96
CA GLY A 125 -1.83 -23.74 8.72
C GLY A 125 -0.87 -23.32 9.83
N SER A 126 -0.23 -22.13 9.83
CA SER A 126 0.87 -21.90 10.79
C SER A 126 1.23 -20.43 11.05
N PHE A 127 0.24 -19.58 11.37
CA PHE A 127 0.57 -18.23 11.85
C PHE A 127 0.69 -18.23 13.38
N GLY A 128 1.93 -18.14 13.86
CA GLY A 128 2.30 -18.32 15.27
C GLY A 128 2.49 -16.99 16.02
N SER A 129 2.19 -17.00 17.31
CA SER A 129 2.53 -15.92 18.25
C SER A 129 4.01 -15.49 18.18
N SER A 130 4.90 -16.40 17.73
CA SER A 130 6.34 -16.19 17.57
C SER A 130 6.71 -15.02 16.66
N GLN A 131 6.09 -14.86 15.47
CA GLN A 131 6.41 -13.74 14.57
C GLN A 131 5.98 -12.39 15.18
N LYS A 132 4.86 -12.36 15.92
CA LYS A 132 4.40 -11.16 16.64
C LYS A 132 5.34 -10.80 17.78
N GLU A 133 5.75 -11.81 18.58
CA GLU A 133 6.73 -11.64 19.65
C GLU A 133 8.10 -11.20 19.11
N GLY A 134 8.52 -11.74 17.97
CA GLY A 134 9.71 -11.31 17.26
C GLY A 134 9.60 -9.85 16.81
N ALA A 135 8.52 -9.47 16.14
CA ALA A 135 8.30 -8.08 15.72
C ALA A 135 8.32 -7.09 16.90
N ARG A 136 7.71 -7.45 18.05
CA ARG A 136 7.79 -6.66 19.29
C ARG A 136 9.22 -6.53 19.80
N SER A 137 9.97 -7.62 19.76
CA SER A 137 11.36 -7.65 20.21
C SER A 137 12.24 -6.74 19.33
N ILE A 138 12.03 -6.76 18.01
CA ILE A 138 12.73 -5.86 17.08
C ILE A 138 12.37 -4.40 17.35
N TYR A 139 11.08 -4.07 17.50
CA TYR A 139 10.67 -2.71 17.84
C TYR A 139 11.32 -2.22 19.15
N ALA A 140 11.28 -3.04 20.20
CA ALA A 140 11.88 -2.69 21.49
C ALA A 140 13.41 -2.53 21.40
N ALA A 141 14.09 -3.38 20.62
CA ALA A 141 15.53 -3.28 20.39
C ALA A 141 15.89 -1.99 19.65
N GLU A 142 15.17 -1.64 18.58
CA GLU A 142 15.39 -0.41 17.83
C GLU A 142 15.13 0.85 18.66
N ARG A 143 14.09 0.83 19.51
CA ARG A 143 13.82 1.91 20.47
C ARG A 143 14.96 2.07 21.46
N ALA A 144 15.39 0.97 22.07
CA ALA A 144 16.51 0.99 23.02
C ALA A 144 17.81 1.48 22.36
N LEU A 145 18.09 1.09 21.12
CA LEU A 145 19.25 1.56 20.36
C LEU A 145 19.20 3.07 20.11
N LEU A 146 18.04 3.62 19.71
CA LEU A 146 17.90 5.06 19.57
C LEU A 146 18.11 5.80 20.89
N ASP A 147 17.61 5.25 22.01
CA ASP A 147 17.80 5.85 23.34
C ASP A 147 19.29 5.87 23.74
N LEU A 148 20.01 4.77 23.49
CA LEU A 148 21.46 4.69 23.72
C LEU A 148 22.27 5.64 22.84
N GLU A 149 21.79 5.89 21.62
CA GLU A 149 22.38 6.85 20.66
C GLU A 149 22.06 8.32 21.02
N GLY A 150 21.30 8.57 22.10
CA GLY A 150 20.85 9.91 22.49
C GLY A 150 19.72 10.47 21.62
N ASN A 151 19.07 9.63 20.83
CA ASN A 151 18.00 9.93 19.86
C ASN A 151 16.62 9.49 20.38
N GLY A 152 16.38 9.68 21.68
CA GLY A 152 15.16 9.28 22.39
C GLY A 152 13.86 9.84 21.79
N ASP A 153 13.96 11.02 21.18
CA ASP A 153 12.87 11.76 20.55
C ASP A 153 12.63 11.41 19.08
N ILE A 154 13.55 10.69 18.44
CA ILE A 154 13.41 10.27 17.05
C ILE A 154 12.31 9.21 16.94
N PRO A 155 11.27 9.41 16.10
CA PRO A 155 10.17 8.47 15.97
C PRO A 155 10.60 7.18 15.25
N ILE A 156 9.95 6.08 15.62
CA ILE A 156 9.96 4.84 14.85
C ILE A 156 8.69 4.78 14.01
N VAL A 157 8.84 4.51 12.72
CA VAL A 157 7.75 4.26 11.78
C VAL A 157 7.81 2.79 11.37
N VAL A 158 6.66 2.13 11.26
CA VAL A 158 6.61 0.73 10.81
C VAL A 158 5.90 0.61 9.47
N THR A 159 6.36 -0.32 8.65
CA THR A 159 5.74 -0.59 7.36
C THR A 159 5.81 -2.06 7.00
N GLY A 160 5.00 -2.48 6.04
CA GLY A 160 5.04 -3.83 5.53
C GLY A 160 3.90 -4.15 4.56
N HIS A 161 4.14 -5.20 3.79
CA HIS A 161 3.20 -5.73 2.82
C HIS A 161 2.62 -7.08 3.27
N SER A 162 1.35 -7.36 2.97
CA SER A 162 0.71 -8.64 3.27
C SER A 162 0.84 -9.02 4.75
N LEU A 163 1.59 -10.07 5.08
CA LEU A 163 1.86 -10.48 6.46
C LEU A 163 2.72 -9.45 7.21
N GLY A 164 3.71 -8.86 6.56
CA GLY A 164 4.52 -7.78 7.13
C GLY A 164 3.65 -6.57 7.48
N GLY A 165 2.62 -6.29 6.68
CA GLY A 165 1.61 -5.27 7.00
C GLY A 165 0.85 -5.60 8.29
N ALA A 166 0.53 -6.87 8.54
CA ALA A 166 -0.15 -7.29 9.77
C ALA A 166 0.75 -7.15 11.00
N LEU A 167 2.05 -7.43 10.87
CA LEU A 167 3.04 -7.21 11.92
C LEU A 167 3.20 -5.71 12.22
N ALA A 168 3.31 -4.87 11.19
CA ALA A 168 3.34 -3.41 11.34
C ALA A 168 2.06 -2.88 12.03
N THR A 169 0.88 -3.39 11.65
CA THR A 169 -0.38 -3.06 12.33
C THR A 169 -0.36 -3.50 13.80
N GLN A 170 0.18 -4.69 14.12
CA GLN A 170 0.32 -5.17 15.50
C GLN A 170 1.13 -4.19 16.35
N ILE A 171 2.29 -3.74 15.86
CA ILE A 171 3.14 -2.78 16.58
C ILE A 171 2.41 -1.45 16.77
N SER A 172 1.74 -0.93 15.74
CA SER A 172 1.00 0.33 15.85
C SER A 172 -0.19 0.26 16.82
N ILE A 173 -0.88 -0.89 16.92
CA ILE A 173 -1.95 -1.09 17.92
C ILE A 173 -1.38 -1.02 19.35
N GLU A 174 -0.18 -1.57 19.57
CA GLU A 174 0.47 -1.65 20.88
C GLU A 174 1.20 -0.37 21.29
N HIS A 175 1.55 0.47 20.32
CA HIS A 175 2.32 1.70 20.52
C HIS A 175 1.61 2.89 19.83
N PRO A 176 0.83 3.70 20.59
CA PRO A 176 -0.05 4.73 20.03
C PRO A 176 0.70 5.92 19.38
N ASP A 177 1.99 6.05 19.63
CA ASP A 177 2.88 7.03 19.03
C ASP A 177 3.52 6.54 17.71
N VAL A 178 3.39 5.25 17.41
CA VAL A 178 4.00 4.65 16.21
C VAL A 178 3.08 4.80 15.01
N ARG A 179 3.57 5.53 14.01
CA ARG A 179 2.93 5.65 12.70
C ARG A 179 3.18 4.40 11.86
N ALA A 180 2.15 3.92 11.16
CA ALA A 180 2.29 2.79 10.24
C ALA A 180 1.77 3.06 8.83
N TYR A 181 2.48 2.52 7.85
CA TYR A 181 2.08 2.48 6.44
C TYR A 181 2.01 1.04 5.99
N VAL A 182 0.82 0.54 5.66
CA VAL A 182 0.62 -0.90 5.43
C VAL A 182 -0.04 -1.16 4.08
N PHE A 183 0.44 -2.19 3.38
CA PHE A 183 0.12 -2.42 1.97
C PHE A 183 -0.47 -3.81 1.75
N ASN A 184 -1.62 -3.89 1.08
CA ASN A 184 -2.38 -5.13 0.88
C ASN A 184 -2.42 -6.01 2.15
N THR A 185 -2.67 -5.38 3.29
CA THR A 185 -2.43 -5.98 4.60
C THR A 185 -3.24 -7.25 4.83
N SER A 186 -2.62 -8.27 5.41
CA SER A 186 -3.30 -9.47 5.87
C SER A 186 -4.06 -9.20 7.18
N PRO A 187 -5.22 -9.84 7.42
CA PRO A 187 -6.04 -9.60 8.62
C PRO A 187 -5.50 -10.29 9.89
N PHE A 188 -4.25 -10.76 9.90
CA PHE A 188 -3.68 -11.61 10.95
C PHE A 188 -2.98 -10.81 12.07
N PHE A 189 -3.53 -9.66 12.44
CA PHE A 189 -3.15 -8.93 13.65
C PHE A 189 -4.13 -9.25 14.81
N SER A 190 -3.76 -8.85 16.02
CA SER A 190 -4.52 -9.01 17.26
C SER A 190 -4.69 -7.64 17.94
N GLY A 191 -5.70 -7.52 18.80
CA GLY A 191 -6.03 -6.28 19.50
C GLY A 191 -7.14 -5.50 18.81
N ASP A 192 -7.41 -4.29 19.29
CA ASP A 192 -8.44 -3.41 18.75
C ASP A 192 -7.91 -2.66 17.51
N PRO A 193 -8.47 -2.90 16.30
CA PRO A 193 -8.07 -2.18 15.09
C PRO A 193 -8.38 -0.68 15.11
N ALA A 194 -9.23 -0.19 16.03
CA ALA A 194 -9.45 1.24 16.23
C ALA A 194 -8.33 1.88 17.08
N ALA A 195 -7.57 1.09 17.84
CA ALA A 195 -6.49 1.63 18.65
C ALA A 195 -5.38 2.17 17.74
N ASN A 196 -5.11 3.48 17.78
CA ASN A 196 -4.10 4.16 16.96
C ASN A 196 -4.38 4.14 15.44
N ASP A 197 -5.64 4.01 15.04
CA ASP A 197 -6.06 3.91 13.63
C ASP A 197 -5.83 5.20 12.82
N MET A 198 -5.86 6.36 13.47
CA MET A 198 -5.55 7.68 12.88
C MET A 198 -4.07 7.87 12.52
N ASN A 199 -3.15 7.09 13.11
CA ASN A 199 -1.73 7.09 12.72
C ASN A 199 -1.40 5.92 11.77
N ARG A 200 -2.41 5.30 11.15
CA ARG A 200 -2.22 4.25 10.16
C ARG A 200 -2.80 4.66 8.83
N LEU A 201 -1.99 4.53 7.78
CA LEU A 201 -2.46 4.62 6.40
C LEU A 201 -2.38 3.23 5.78
N ALA A 202 -3.53 2.67 5.43
CA ALA A 202 -3.63 1.39 4.75
C ALA A 202 -3.91 1.60 3.26
N VAL A 203 -3.06 1.07 2.39
CA VAL A 203 -3.27 1.09 0.94
C VAL A 203 -3.49 -0.32 0.43
N SER A 204 -4.51 -0.54 -0.39
CA SER A 204 -4.81 -1.86 -0.97
C SER A 204 -5.12 -1.76 -2.46
N GLU A 205 -4.55 -2.67 -3.25
CA GLU A 205 -4.89 -2.86 -4.64
C GLU A 205 -6.28 -3.51 -4.76
N ARG A 206 -7.08 -3.09 -5.73
CA ARG A 206 -8.43 -3.58 -5.94
C ARG A 206 -8.39 -4.98 -6.55
N GLY A 207 -9.14 -5.90 -5.95
CA GLY A 207 -9.32 -7.23 -6.50
C GLY A 207 -8.12 -8.15 -6.28
N GLU A 208 -7.17 -7.74 -5.44
CA GLU A 208 -6.20 -8.66 -4.85
C GLU A 208 -6.92 -9.69 -3.94
N PHE A 209 -6.30 -10.85 -3.75
CA PHE A 209 -6.96 -12.04 -3.22
C PHE A 209 -7.31 -11.94 -1.71
N LEU A 210 -6.56 -11.18 -0.91
CA LEU A 210 -6.81 -10.97 0.52
C LEU A 210 -8.05 -10.12 0.80
N ARG A 211 -8.63 -9.46 -0.20
CA ARG A 211 -9.88 -8.70 -0.06
C ARG A 211 -10.99 -9.56 0.52
N VAL A 212 -11.04 -10.84 0.13
CA VAL A 212 -12.03 -11.80 0.65
C VAL A 212 -11.80 -12.04 2.14
N LEU A 213 -10.55 -12.18 2.57
CA LEU A 213 -10.22 -12.41 3.98
C LEU A 213 -10.43 -11.16 4.85
N ARG A 214 -10.15 -9.96 4.30
CA ARG A 214 -10.41 -8.69 4.99
C ARG A 214 -11.89 -8.39 5.16
N LYS A 215 -12.78 -8.86 4.27
CA LYS A 215 -14.23 -8.67 4.40
C LYS A 215 -14.80 -9.19 5.73
N TYR A 216 -14.13 -10.15 6.35
CA TYR A 216 -14.58 -10.79 7.60
C TYR A 216 -13.89 -10.24 8.86
N LYS A 217 -13.11 -9.16 8.74
CA LYS A 217 -12.50 -8.46 9.89
C LYS A 217 -12.65 -6.94 9.75
N SER A 218 -12.58 -6.25 10.89
CA SER A 218 -12.56 -4.78 10.91
C SER A 218 -11.33 -4.23 10.17
N ALA A 219 -11.49 -3.05 9.55
CA ALA A 219 -10.42 -2.40 8.80
C ALA A 219 -9.19 -2.14 9.69
N PRO A 220 -7.96 -2.31 9.18
CA PRO A 220 -6.75 -2.15 9.98
C PRO A 220 -6.40 -0.68 10.27
N ALA A 221 -7.09 0.30 9.68
CA ALA A 221 -6.79 1.72 9.78
C ALA A 221 -8.05 2.57 9.59
N ALA A 222 -8.02 3.81 10.08
CA ALA A 222 -9.07 4.81 9.82
C ALA A 222 -8.96 5.31 8.38
N ASP A 223 -7.72 5.58 7.93
CA ASP A 223 -7.43 5.98 6.56
C ASP A 223 -7.11 4.74 5.71
N MET A 224 -8.07 4.36 4.85
CA MET A 224 -7.92 3.28 3.89
C MET A 224 -8.08 3.78 2.46
N LEU A 225 -7.00 3.66 1.68
CA LEU A 225 -7.00 3.91 0.24
C LEU A 225 -7.12 2.59 -0.51
N VAL A 226 -8.19 2.42 -1.28
CA VAL A 226 -8.28 1.34 -2.28
C VAL A 226 -7.96 1.92 -3.65
N ILE A 227 -6.91 1.40 -4.27
CA ILE A 227 -6.42 1.81 -5.59
C ILE A 227 -6.50 0.65 -6.57
N ASN A 228 -6.53 0.92 -7.87
CA ASN A 228 -6.64 -0.12 -8.90
C ASN A 228 -5.65 0.18 -10.02
N CYS A 229 -4.37 0.05 -9.72
CA CYS A 229 -3.28 0.37 -10.62
C CYS A 229 -3.21 -0.55 -11.85
N ASN A 230 -3.64 -1.81 -11.70
CA ASN A 230 -3.42 -2.87 -12.69
C ASN A 230 -4.68 -3.71 -12.95
N PRO A 231 -5.79 -3.15 -13.49
CA PRO A 231 -7.08 -3.82 -13.61
C PRO A 231 -7.05 -5.10 -14.44
N SER A 232 -6.23 -5.18 -15.50
CA SER A 232 -6.14 -6.37 -16.36
C SER A 232 -5.43 -7.56 -15.70
N GLN A 233 -4.69 -7.34 -14.61
CA GLN A 233 -3.87 -8.36 -13.99
C GLN A 233 -4.67 -9.32 -13.11
N SER A 234 -4.13 -10.54 -12.93
CA SER A 234 -4.66 -11.54 -12.02
C SER A 234 -4.62 -11.08 -10.55
N ALA A 235 -5.45 -11.67 -9.69
CA ALA A 235 -5.50 -11.32 -8.26
C ALA A 235 -4.17 -11.54 -7.53
N SER A 236 -3.37 -12.54 -7.93
CA SER A 236 -2.02 -12.75 -7.41
C SER A 236 -1.06 -11.66 -7.86
N SER A 237 -1.07 -11.31 -9.14
CA SER A 237 -0.25 -10.22 -9.66
C SER A 237 -0.62 -8.86 -9.04
N LYS A 238 -1.90 -8.61 -8.73
CA LYS A 238 -2.37 -7.40 -8.03
C LYS A 238 -1.89 -7.30 -6.59
N HIS A 239 -1.57 -8.42 -5.97
CA HIS A 239 -0.99 -8.45 -4.63
C HIS A 239 0.51 -8.09 -4.63
N SER A 240 1.14 -7.85 -5.78
CA SER A 240 2.57 -7.52 -5.84
C SER A 240 2.86 -6.15 -5.20
N ILE A 241 3.72 -6.14 -4.18
CA ILE A 241 4.18 -4.89 -3.55
C ILE A 241 4.96 -4.02 -4.52
N ARG A 242 5.80 -4.60 -5.37
CA ARG A 242 6.56 -3.88 -6.39
C ARG A 242 5.62 -3.06 -7.29
N LYS A 243 4.62 -3.71 -7.89
CA LYS A 243 3.66 -3.02 -8.79
C LYS A 243 2.84 -1.95 -8.09
N LEU A 244 2.49 -2.16 -6.82
CA LEU A 244 1.78 -1.17 -6.02
C LEU A 244 2.70 0.03 -5.69
N ALA A 245 3.95 -0.22 -5.32
CA ALA A 245 4.94 0.82 -5.05
C ALA A 245 5.28 1.66 -6.30
N ASP A 246 5.43 1.03 -7.47
CA ASP A 246 5.60 1.71 -8.76
C ASP A 246 4.43 2.68 -9.00
N CYS A 247 3.20 2.20 -8.82
CA CYS A 247 2.01 3.00 -9.03
C CYS A 247 1.89 4.18 -8.05
N LEU A 248 2.13 3.95 -6.75
CA LEU A 248 2.10 5.02 -5.77
C LEU A 248 3.18 6.06 -6.05
N THR A 249 4.37 5.64 -6.48
CA THR A 249 5.45 6.56 -6.82
C THR A 249 5.10 7.39 -8.05
N TRP A 250 4.52 6.76 -9.09
CA TRP A 250 4.03 7.46 -10.26
C TRP A 250 2.98 8.52 -9.90
N ILE A 251 2.02 8.19 -9.04
CA ILE A 251 0.98 9.13 -8.61
C ILE A 251 1.57 10.25 -7.75
N ALA A 252 2.49 9.91 -6.84
CA ALA A 252 3.17 10.88 -5.99
C ALA A 252 3.97 11.90 -6.82
N ALA A 253 4.56 11.49 -7.94
CA ALA A 253 5.36 12.35 -8.82
C ALA A 253 4.59 13.54 -9.42
N TYR A 254 3.25 13.54 -9.37
CA TYR A 254 2.43 14.71 -9.73
C TYR A 254 2.52 15.85 -8.72
N SER A 255 3.00 15.60 -7.50
CA SER A 255 3.08 16.61 -6.42
C SER A 255 4.37 16.58 -5.61
N ASP A 256 5.16 15.50 -5.70
CA ASP A 256 6.42 15.32 -4.98
C ASP A 256 7.58 15.21 -5.99
N PRO A 257 8.44 16.24 -6.09
CA PRO A 257 9.66 16.19 -6.92
C PRO A 257 10.58 15.01 -6.57
N ALA A 258 10.66 14.61 -5.29
CA ALA A 258 11.49 13.48 -4.90
C ALA A 258 10.94 12.14 -5.44
N ALA A 259 9.62 12.00 -5.55
CA ALA A 259 9.01 10.84 -6.20
C ALA A 259 9.26 10.84 -7.71
N TRP A 260 9.25 12.02 -8.34
CA TRP A 260 9.54 12.18 -9.76
C TRP A 260 10.99 11.78 -10.10
N ASP A 261 11.95 12.20 -9.27
CA ASP A 261 13.38 11.85 -9.42
C ASP A 261 13.64 10.33 -9.31
N LEU A 262 12.71 9.58 -8.71
CA LEU A 262 12.82 8.12 -8.55
C LEU A 262 12.25 7.33 -9.72
N LEU A 263 11.53 7.96 -10.67
CA LEU A 263 10.86 7.23 -11.74
C LEU A 263 11.85 6.58 -12.70
N GLU A 264 12.84 7.34 -13.20
CA GLU A 264 13.80 6.85 -14.19
C GLU A 264 14.79 5.82 -13.62
N PRO A 265 15.46 6.05 -12.46
CA PRO A 265 16.40 5.09 -11.89
C PRO A 265 15.76 3.73 -11.60
N ASN A 266 14.49 3.74 -11.19
CA ASN A 266 13.75 2.53 -10.83
C ASN A 266 12.89 1.98 -11.99
N ALA A 267 13.05 2.50 -13.21
CA ALA A 267 12.29 2.10 -14.40
C ALA A 267 10.76 2.11 -14.21
N ILE A 268 10.24 3.02 -13.38
CA ILE A 268 8.81 3.11 -13.04
C ILE A 268 8.04 3.67 -14.24
N ARG A 269 6.97 2.98 -14.61
CA ARG A 269 6.13 3.32 -15.77
C ARG A 269 4.72 3.72 -15.35
N LYS A 270 4.03 4.36 -16.29
CA LYS A 270 2.63 4.77 -16.13
C LYS A 270 1.75 3.55 -15.78
N PRO A 271 0.92 3.61 -14.72
CA PRO A 271 -0.09 2.61 -14.44
C PRO A 271 -1.09 2.45 -15.59
N GLU A 272 -1.62 1.25 -15.78
CA GLU A 272 -2.55 0.92 -16.86
C GLU A 272 -3.80 1.83 -16.84
N VAL A 273 -4.27 2.19 -15.65
CA VAL A 273 -5.49 3.00 -15.47
C VAL A 273 -5.34 4.47 -15.74
N GLU A 274 -4.11 4.99 -15.74
CA GLU A 274 -3.90 6.41 -16.04
C GLU A 274 -4.07 6.63 -17.55
N CYS A 275 -4.74 7.73 -17.91
CA CYS A 275 -4.99 8.06 -19.30
C CYS A 275 -3.72 8.42 -20.09
N GLY A 276 -3.81 8.24 -21.41
CA GLY A 276 -2.72 8.46 -22.36
C GLY A 276 -2.03 7.16 -22.75
N ASP A 277 -1.02 7.26 -23.60
CA ASP A 277 -0.28 6.10 -24.11
C ASP A 277 0.50 5.37 -23.01
N ALA A 278 0.79 4.09 -23.21
CA ALA A 278 1.48 3.26 -22.23
C ALA A 278 2.92 3.75 -21.94
N ASP A 279 3.54 4.39 -22.93
CA ASP A 279 4.88 4.96 -22.91
C ASP A 279 4.90 6.46 -22.57
N LYS A 280 3.74 7.03 -22.18
CA LYS A 280 3.64 8.43 -21.75
C LYS A 280 4.70 8.74 -20.69
N VAL A 281 5.45 9.82 -20.91
CA VAL A 281 6.39 10.37 -19.94
C VAL A 281 5.62 11.14 -18.85
N HIS A 282 6.00 10.94 -17.59
CA HIS A 282 5.38 11.65 -16.48
C HIS A 282 5.62 13.17 -16.61
N PRO A 283 4.60 14.04 -16.47
CA PRO A 283 4.76 15.48 -16.68
C PRO A 283 5.61 16.19 -15.59
N GLY A 284 5.78 15.55 -14.44
CA GLY A 284 6.50 16.08 -13.27
C GLY A 284 5.58 16.85 -12.32
N ALA A 285 6.13 17.29 -11.19
CA ALA A 285 5.37 17.94 -10.12
C ALA A 285 4.92 19.38 -10.46
N GLU A 286 5.59 20.06 -11.39
CA GLU A 286 5.37 21.48 -11.70
C GLU A 286 4.51 21.72 -12.96
N LYS A 287 4.10 20.68 -13.68
CA LYS A 287 3.39 20.79 -14.98
C LYS A 287 2.01 20.15 -14.96
N SER A 288 1.15 20.54 -14.02
CA SER A 288 -0.24 20.05 -13.94
C SER A 288 -1.20 20.73 -14.92
N ASP A 289 -0.79 21.81 -15.57
CA ASP A 289 -1.70 22.65 -16.36
C ASP A 289 -1.94 22.05 -17.75
N GLY A 290 -3.02 21.27 -17.87
CA GLY A 290 -3.57 20.89 -19.17
C GLY A 290 -3.75 19.40 -19.44
N ALA A 291 -3.73 18.52 -18.42
CA ALA A 291 -4.15 17.14 -18.63
C ALA A 291 -5.62 17.14 -19.09
N GLY A 292 -5.86 16.79 -20.35
CA GLY A 292 -7.21 16.63 -20.90
C GLY A 292 -8.03 15.66 -20.04
N ARG A 293 -9.37 15.75 -20.11
CA ARG A 293 -10.27 14.91 -19.30
C ARG A 293 -9.88 13.43 -19.39
N CYS A 294 -9.46 12.86 -18.28
CA CYS A 294 -9.13 11.45 -18.18
C CYS A 294 -10.42 10.62 -18.09
N VAL A 295 -10.82 10.01 -19.21
CA VAL A 295 -11.95 9.06 -19.23
C VAL A 295 -11.39 7.66 -19.02
N HIS A 296 -11.40 7.21 -17.76
CA HIS A 296 -11.03 5.83 -17.46
C HIS A 296 -12.03 4.87 -18.12
N GLN A 297 -11.52 3.92 -18.90
CA GLN A 297 -12.32 2.80 -19.35
C GLN A 297 -12.61 1.91 -18.13
N LEU A 298 -13.88 1.54 -17.94
CA LEU A 298 -14.21 0.38 -17.12
C LEU A 298 -13.57 -0.82 -17.82
N ALA A 299 -13.01 -1.77 -17.06
CA ALA A 299 -12.43 -2.98 -17.64
C ALA A 299 -13.43 -3.56 -18.67
N PRO A 300 -12.96 -4.06 -19.82
CA PRO A 300 -13.85 -4.76 -20.74
C PRO A 300 -14.54 -5.87 -19.95
N GLU A 301 -15.88 -5.96 -20.09
CA GLU A 301 -16.61 -7.12 -19.59
C GLU A 301 -15.97 -8.34 -20.24
N VAL A 302 -15.45 -9.24 -19.41
CA VAL A 302 -15.01 -10.55 -19.88
C VAL A 302 -16.31 -11.30 -20.17
N ASP A 303 -16.64 -11.42 -21.46
CA ASP A 303 -17.68 -12.32 -21.97
C ASP A 303 -17.41 -13.79 -21.55
#